data_AF-A0A227JBG6-F1
#
_entry.id   AF-A0A227JBG6-F1
#
_cell.length_a   1.000
_cell.length_b   1.000
_cell.length_c   1.000
_cell.angle_alpha   90.00
_cell.angle_beta   90.00
_cell.angle_gamma   90.00
#
_symmetry.space_group_name_H-M   'P 1'
#
loop_
_entity.id
_entity.type
_entity.pdbx_description
1 polymer ?
#
loop_
_entity_poly.entity_id
_entity_poly.type
_entity_poly.pdbx_seq_one_letter_code
_entity_poly.pdbx_strand_id
1 'polypeptide(L)'
;MSKFQDLSTLIQQIGQAEESDQVATLNESIEAGLEPGAVALILEAFPIEDRVRLWRALPLELHIDVLTEMRADVRFSIINALSEVELKLTLAKLDNLSLIEWADSLPESIINEALALIEKDELELYDQANEYEDDELGRWAERKIITLPFNITVGTAKQLMERYSYDTPQQVYLINRNKQFRGAVNYYEILRSDSGVRLKTLEIE
;
A
#
# COMPACT_ATOMS: atom_id res chain seq x y z
N MET A 1 23.96 11.52 7.26
CA MET A 1 23.59 10.85 8.52
C MET A 1 22.89 9.56 8.13
N SER A 2 23.02 8.49 8.93
CA SER A 2 22.33 7.23 8.61
C SER A 2 20.82 7.41 8.81
N LYS A 3 19.97 6.85 7.93
CA LYS A 3 18.49 6.87 8.07
C LYS A 3 18.04 6.47 9.49
N PHE A 4 18.79 5.60 10.15
CA PHE A 4 18.54 5.17 11.53
C PHE A 4 18.89 6.23 12.61
N GLN A 5 19.91 7.06 12.39
CA GLN A 5 20.24 8.17 13.30
C GLN A 5 19.18 9.28 13.25
N ASP A 6 18.60 9.49 12.07
CA ASP A 6 17.54 10.47 11.86
C ASP A 6 16.25 10.03 12.57
N LEU A 7 15.89 8.74 12.50
CA LEU A 7 14.72 8.19 13.19
C LEU A 7 14.82 8.24 14.72
N SER A 8 15.97 7.89 15.30
CA SER A 8 16.14 7.98 16.76
C SER A 8 15.98 9.41 17.27
N THR A 9 16.44 10.40 16.48
CA THR A 9 16.31 11.81 16.82
C THR A 9 14.84 12.25 16.76
N LEU A 10 14.12 11.81 15.73
CA LEU A 10 12.69 12.09 15.57
C LEU A 10 11.85 11.47 16.69
N ILE A 11 12.12 10.21 17.06
CA ILE A 11 11.45 9.54 18.19
C ILE A 11 11.67 10.33 19.49
N GLN A 12 12.90 10.78 19.73
CA GLN A 12 13.20 11.59 20.92
C GLN A 12 12.47 12.93 20.89
N GLN A 13 12.44 13.61 19.73
CA GLN A 13 11.74 14.88 19.57
C GLN A 13 10.25 14.73 19.85
N ILE A 14 9.60 13.71 19.27
CA ILE A 14 8.19 13.42 19.52
C ILE A 14 8.00 13.05 21.01
N GLY A 15 8.85 12.19 21.58
CA GLY A 15 8.73 11.77 22.99
C GLY A 15 8.92 12.87 24.02
N GLN A 16 9.49 14.01 23.66
CA GLN A 16 9.68 15.17 24.54
C GLN A 16 8.65 16.29 24.30
N ALA A 17 7.85 16.17 23.25
CA ALA A 17 6.84 17.16 22.88
C ALA A 17 5.52 16.94 23.64
N GLU A 18 4.74 18.01 23.80
CA GLU A 18 3.35 17.94 24.26
C GLU A 18 2.48 17.20 23.22
N GLU A 19 1.34 16.62 23.65
CA GLU A 19 0.53 15.75 22.78
C GLU A 19 0.14 16.38 21.43
N SER A 20 -0.20 17.68 21.41
CA SER A 20 -0.54 18.41 20.19
C SER A 20 0.65 18.50 19.23
N ASP A 21 1.84 18.72 19.79
CA ASP A 21 3.07 18.97 19.05
C ASP A 21 3.65 17.66 18.53
N GLN A 22 3.40 16.54 19.22
CA GLN A 22 3.73 15.20 18.75
C GLN A 22 3.04 14.87 17.42
N VAL A 23 1.72 15.09 17.37
CA VAL A 23 0.92 14.85 16.16
C VAL A 23 1.39 15.75 15.02
N ALA A 24 1.59 17.04 15.30
CA ALA A 24 2.08 17.99 14.31
C ALA A 24 3.45 17.56 13.75
N THR A 25 4.40 17.23 14.62
CA THR A 25 5.75 16.80 14.22
C THR A 25 5.73 15.54 13.37
N LEU A 26 4.89 14.55 13.75
CA LEU A 26 4.77 13.30 12.99
C LEU A 26 4.16 13.57 11.61
N ASN A 27 3.09 14.35 11.53
CA ASN A 27 2.43 14.66 10.25
C ASN A 27 3.31 15.52 9.33
N GLU A 28 4.05 16.49 9.87
CA GLU A 28 5.05 17.25 9.10
C GLU A 28 6.14 16.34 8.52
N SER A 29 6.57 15.33 9.29
CA SER A 29 7.56 14.36 8.82
C SER A 29 6.99 13.47 7.71
N ILE A 30 5.72 13.06 7.83
CA ILE A 30 5.00 12.31 6.79
C ILE A 30 4.89 13.13 5.51
N GLU A 31 4.48 14.41 5.60
CA GLU A 31 4.42 15.32 4.46
C GLU A 31 5.80 15.53 3.79
N ALA A 32 6.88 15.42 4.56
CA ALA A 32 8.26 15.46 4.06
C ALA A 32 8.74 14.14 3.43
N GLY A 33 7.89 13.10 3.34
CA GLY A 33 8.20 11.83 2.71
C GLY A 33 8.63 10.72 3.69
N LEU A 34 8.17 10.77 4.94
CA LEU A 34 8.38 9.67 5.88
C LEU A 34 7.50 8.46 5.51
N GLU A 35 8.15 7.37 5.10
CA GLU A 35 7.49 6.14 4.65
C GLU A 35 6.72 5.40 5.76
N PRO A 36 5.67 4.63 5.44
CA PRO A 36 4.84 3.91 6.41
C PRO A 36 5.63 3.03 7.39
N GLY A 37 6.63 2.28 6.91
CA GLY A 37 7.45 1.45 7.78
C GLY A 37 8.29 2.25 8.79
N ALA A 38 8.67 3.48 8.45
CA ALA A 38 9.34 4.37 9.39
C ALA A 38 8.36 4.92 10.44
N VAL A 39 7.13 5.25 10.03
CA VAL A 39 6.04 5.64 10.94
C VAL A 39 5.71 4.50 11.91
N ALA A 40 5.60 3.26 11.41
CA ALA A 40 5.39 2.07 12.24
C ALA A 40 6.46 1.94 13.33
N LEU A 41 7.74 2.05 12.97
CA LEU A 41 8.85 2.01 13.94
C LEU A 41 8.79 3.14 14.98
N ILE A 42 8.38 4.35 14.59
CA ILE A 42 8.17 5.46 15.53
C ILE A 42 7.08 5.08 16.52
N LEU A 43 5.91 4.68 16.02
CA LEU A 43 4.75 4.31 16.83
C LEU A 43 5.04 3.12 17.78
N GLU A 44 5.84 2.15 17.32
CA GLU A 44 6.31 1.02 18.13
C GLU A 44 7.14 1.45 19.35
N ALA A 45 7.83 2.59 19.27
CA ALA A 45 8.64 3.13 20.37
C ALA A 45 7.82 3.77 21.50
N PHE A 46 6.53 4.05 21.27
CA PHE A 46 5.65 4.67 22.26
C PHE A 46 4.84 3.63 23.07
N PRO A 47 4.43 3.96 24.30
CA PRO A 47 3.43 3.20 25.05
C PRO A 47 2.12 3.05 24.28
N ILE A 48 1.32 2.03 24.60
CA ILE A 48 0.10 1.68 23.84
C ILE A 48 -0.85 2.86 23.72
N GLU A 49 -1.09 3.62 24.79
CA GLU A 49 -2.03 4.75 24.78
C GLU A 49 -1.58 5.85 23.80
N ASP A 50 -0.32 6.25 23.85
CA ASP A 50 0.26 7.24 22.93
C ASP A 50 0.31 6.71 21.49
N ARG A 51 0.68 5.45 21.32
CA ARG A 51 0.72 4.78 20.01
C ARG A 51 -0.64 4.82 19.32
N VAL A 52 -1.70 4.47 20.03
CA VAL A 52 -3.07 4.47 19.49
C VAL A 52 -3.53 5.89 19.16
N ARG A 53 -3.23 6.86 20.04
CA ARG A 53 -3.55 8.27 19.80
C ARG A 53 -2.84 8.82 18.56
N LEU A 54 -1.54 8.55 18.43
CA LEU A 54 -0.74 8.98 17.28
C LEU A 54 -1.22 8.29 15.99
N TRP A 55 -1.51 6.98 16.04
CA TRP A 55 -2.07 6.26 14.89
C TRP A 55 -3.41 6.85 14.43
N ARG A 56 -4.32 7.16 15.37
CA ARG A 56 -5.61 7.81 15.05
C ARG A 56 -5.44 9.17 14.38
N ALA A 57 -4.34 9.86 14.65
CA ALA A 57 -4.04 11.18 14.11
C ALA A 57 -3.35 11.14 12.74
N LEU A 58 -2.98 9.96 12.25
CA LEU A 58 -2.42 9.78 10.92
C LEU A 58 -3.47 10.11 9.83
N PRO A 59 -3.01 10.54 8.65
CA PRO A 59 -3.82 10.54 7.45
C PRO A 59 -4.47 9.16 7.23
N LEU A 60 -5.75 9.18 6.85
CA LEU A 60 -6.62 8.00 6.79
C LEU A 60 -6.16 6.94 5.78
N GLU A 61 -5.40 7.35 4.77
CA GLU A 61 -4.78 6.54 3.73
C GLU A 61 -3.58 5.75 4.25
N LEU A 62 -2.90 6.22 5.32
CA LEU A 62 -1.74 5.53 5.89
C LEU A 62 -2.11 4.51 6.96
N HIS A 63 -3.38 4.46 7.38
CA HIS A 63 -3.81 3.63 8.51
C HIS A 63 -3.50 2.15 8.28
N ILE A 64 -3.79 1.63 7.09
CA ILE A 64 -3.53 0.22 6.73
C ILE A 64 -2.03 -0.01 6.56
N ASP A 65 -1.36 0.75 5.69
CA ASP A 65 0.06 0.59 5.40
C ASP A 65 0.91 0.59 6.69
N VAL A 66 0.65 1.54 7.60
CA VAL A 66 1.37 1.64 8.87
C VAL A 66 1.09 0.44 9.78
N LEU A 67 -0.15 -0.07 9.85
CA LEU A 67 -0.47 -1.27 10.63
C LEU A 67 0.14 -2.54 10.02
N THR A 68 0.19 -2.62 8.68
CA THR A 68 0.77 -3.73 7.95
C THR A 68 2.28 -3.83 8.22
N GLU A 69 2.98 -2.69 8.20
CA GLU A 69 4.42 -2.60 8.48
C GLU A 69 4.79 -2.83 9.96
N MET A 70 3.83 -2.75 10.88
CA MET A 70 4.06 -3.05 12.29
C MET A 70 4.26 -4.54 12.55
N ARG A 71 4.98 -4.84 13.62
CA ARG A 71 5.00 -6.19 14.20
C ARG A 71 3.59 -6.63 14.59
N ALA A 72 3.28 -7.92 14.39
CA ALA A 72 1.97 -8.51 14.60
C ALA A 72 1.33 -8.18 15.97
N ASP A 73 2.10 -8.30 17.05
CA ASP A 73 1.66 -8.01 18.42
C ASP A 73 1.38 -6.52 18.65
N VAL A 74 2.18 -5.65 18.04
CA VAL A 74 2.01 -4.20 18.06
C VAL A 74 0.78 -3.79 17.25
N ARG A 75 0.62 -4.29 16.02
CA ARG A 75 -0.59 -4.11 15.20
C ARG A 75 -1.83 -4.51 16.00
N PHE A 76 -1.82 -5.69 16.60
CA PHE A 76 -2.94 -6.18 17.40
C PHE A 76 -3.23 -5.27 18.60
N SER A 77 -2.21 -4.69 19.25
CA SER A 77 -2.42 -3.76 20.37
C SER A 77 -3.21 -2.51 19.97
N ILE A 78 -3.03 -2.01 18.74
CA ILE A 78 -3.80 -0.88 18.22
C ILE A 78 -5.21 -1.33 17.88
N ILE A 79 -5.35 -2.41 17.10
CA ILE A 79 -6.64 -2.97 16.68
C ILE A 79 -7.55 -3.25 17.89
N ASN A 80 -6.99 -3.81 18.97
CA ASN A 80 -7.73 -4.12 20.19
C ASN A 80 -8.15 -2.89 21.00
N ALA A 81 -7.54 -1.72 20.77
CA ALA A 81 -7.89 -0.46 21.41
C ALA A 81 -8.92 0.37 20.60
N LEU A 82 -9.31 -0.11 19.41
CA LEU A 82 -10.33 0.53 18.60
C LEU A 82 -11.72 0.24 19.14
N SER A 83 -12.60 1.25 19.07
CA SER A 83 -14.03 1.02 19.18
C SER A 83 -14.53 0.13 18.03
N GLU A 84 -15.68 -0.50 18.20
CA GLU A 84 -16.28 -1.34 17.15
C GLU A 84 -16.44 -0.58 15.82
N VAL A 85 -16.82 0.70 15.88
CA VAL A 85 -16.99 1.54 14.69
C VAL A 85 -15.65 1.82 14.01
N GLU A 86 -14.62 2.18 14.79
CA GLU A 86 -13.27 2.43 14.25
C GLU A 86 -12.69 1.16 13.62
N LEU A 87 -12.86 0.00 14.28
CA LEU A 87 -12.41 -1.28 13.76
C LEU A 87 -13.05 -1.55 12.40
N LYS A 88 -14.39 -1.46 12.30
CA LYS A 88 -15.11 -1.70 11.04
C LYS A 88 -14.66 -0.75 9.93
N LEU A 89 -14.49 0.54 10.23
CA LEU A 89 -14.01 1.52 9.26
C LEU A 89 -12.57 1.25 8.82
N THR A 90 -11.73 0.70 9.70
CA THR A 90 -10.36 0.32 9.37
C THR A 90 -10.36 -0.92 8.48
N LEU A 91 -11.03 -1.99 8.90
CA LEU A 91 -11.08 -3.25 8.14
C LEU A 91 -11.71 -3.10 6.75
N ALA A 92 -12.69 -2.21 6.59
CA ALA A 92 -13.30 -1.92 5.28
C ALA A 92 -12.33 -1.30 4.27
N LYS A 93 -11.16 -0.83 4.69
CA LYS A 93 -10.12 -0.26 3.81
C LYS A 93 -9.00 -1.23 3.47
N LEU A 94 -9.03 -2.45 4.03
CA LEU A 94 -8.02 -3.44 3.71
C LEU A 94 -8.04 -3.76 2.21
N ASP A 95 -6.86 -3.96 1.66
CA ASP A 95 -6.70 -4.62 0.37
C ASP A 95 -6.40 -6.10 0.56
N ASN A 96 -6.43 -6.85 -0.55
CA ASN A 96 -6.24 -8.28 -0.54
C ASN A 96 -4.87 -8.69 0.04
N LEU A 97 -3.81 -7.93 -0.24
CA LEU A 97 -2.44 -8.26 0.20
C LEU A 97 -2.28 -8.02 1.70
N SER A 98 -2.74 -6.87 2.21
CA SER A 98 -2.75 -6.59 3.65
C SER A 98 -3.57 -7.63 4.40
N LEU A 99 -4.73 -8.05 3.86
CA LEU A 99 -5.54 -9.08 4.49
C LEU A 99 -4.82 -10.44 4.56
N ILE A 100 -4.09 -10.84 3.50
CA ILE A 100 -3.26 -12.06 3.52
C ILE A 100 -2.20 -11.95 4.62
N GLU A 101 -1.49 -10.82 4.70
CA GLU A 101 -0.46 -10.61 5.73
C GLU A 101 -1.03 -10.64 7.16
N TRP A 102 -2.26 -10.14 7.33
CA TRP A 102 -2.88 -10.05 8.64
C TRP A 102 -3.51 -11.39 9.08
N ALA A 103 -3.97 -12.21 8.13
CA ALA A 103 -4.75 -13.44 8.35
C ALA A 103 -4.12 -14.39 9.38
N ASP A 104 -2.79 -14.56 9.33
CA ASP A 104 -2.09 -15.51 10.21
C ASP A 104 -1.83 -14.96 11.62
N SER A 105 -1.99 -13.65 11.81
CA SER A 105 -1.55 -12.94 13.01
C SER A 105 -2.69 -12.40 13.88
N LEU A 106 -3.91 -12.30 13.33
CA LEU A 106 -5.06 -11.77 14.04
C LEU A 106 -6.07 -12.86 14.43
N PRO A 107 -6.86 -12.64 15.50
CA PRO A 107 -7.94 -13.56 15.86
C PRO A 107 -8.92 -13.79 14.71
N GLU A 108 -9.39 -15.02 14.56
CA GLU A 108 -10.34 -15.44 13.52
C GLU A 108 -11.59 -14.56 13.47
N SER A 109 -12.08 -14.07 14.62
CA SER A 109 -13.22 -13.16 14.68
C SER A 109 -12.98 -11.83 13.95
N ILE A 110 -11.75 -11.30 14.00
CA ILE A 110 -11.38 -10.06 13.30
C ILE A 110 -11.22 -10.31 11.81
N ILE A 111 -10.64 -11.45 11.43
CA ILE A 111 -10.49 -11.85 10.03
C ILE A 111 -11.86 -12.06 9.37
N ASN A 112 -12.78 -12.73 10.05
CA ASN A 112 -14.14 -12.93 9.55
C ASN A 112 -14.89 -11.59 9.39
N GLU A 113 -14.70 -10.65 10.31
CA GLU A 113 -15.26 -9.29 10.18
C GLU A 113 -14.63 -8.56 8.98
N ALA A 114 -13.32 -8.67 8.77
CA ALA A 114 -12.63 -8.08 7.63
C ALA A 114 -13.15 -8.62 6.30
N LEU A 115 -13.26 -9.95 6.17
CA LEU A 115 -13.81 -10.62 4.98
C LEU A 115 -15.26 -10.18 4.68
N ALA A 116 -16.04 -9.82 5.70
CA ALA A 116 -17.41 -9.34 5.52
C ALA A 116 -17.50 -7.86 5.08
N LEU A 117 -16.44 -7.07 5.32
CA LEU A 117 -16.42 -5.62 5.10
C LEU A 117 -15.58 -5.20 3.89
N ILE A 118 -14.58 -6.01 3.52
CA ILE A 118 -13.66 -5.70 2.42
C ILE A 118 -14.42 -5.54 1.10
N GLU A 119 -13.89 -4.71 0.21
CA GLU A 119 -14.48 -4.54 -1.12
C GLU A 119 -14.50 -5.85 -1.90
N LYS A 120 -15.54 -6.03 -2.71
CA LYS A 120 -15.76 -7.27 -3.45
C LYS A 120 -14.58 -7.63 -4.36
N ASP A 121 -14.01 -6.65 -5.06
CA ASP A 121 -12.91 -6.89 -5.99
C ASP A 121 -11.65 -7.34 -5.23
N GLU A 122 -11.39 -6.77 -4.05
CA GLU A 122 -10.31 -7.20 -3.15
C GLU A 122 -10.56 -8.60 -2.58
N LEU A 123 -11.80 -8.96 -2.24
CA LEU A 123 -12.15 -10.31 -1.80
C LEU A 123 -11.89 -11.35 -2.90
N GLU A 124 -12.24 -11.05 -4.16
CA GLU A 124 -11.96 -11.94 -5.28
C GLU A 124 -10.44 -12.15 -5.49
N LEU A 125 -9.62 -11.13 -5.23
CA LEU A 125 -8.16 -11.24 -5.29
C LEU A 125 -7.60 -12.03 -4.10
N TYR A 126 -8.19 -11.88 -2.90
CA TYR A 126 -7.84 -12.66 -1.72
C TYR A 126 -8.11 -14.16 -1.93
N ASP A 127 -9.29 -14.52 -2.46
CA ASP A 127 -9.64 -15.90 -2.78
C ASP A 127 -8.68 -16.50 -3.81
N GLN A 128 -8.34 -15.75 -4.86
CA GLN A 128 -7.36 -16.18 -5.87
C GLN A 128 -5.96 -16.37 -5.29
N ALA A 129 -5.55 -15.57 -4.31
CA ALA A 129 -4.26 -15.73 -3.65
C ALA A 129 -4.22 -17.00 -2.79
N ASN A 130 -5.34 -17.38 -2.16
CA ASN A 130 -5.46 -18.60 -1.36
C ASN A 130 -5.52 -19.90 -2.18
N GLU A 131 -5.54 -19.82 -3.52
CA GLU A 131 -5.31 -20.98 -4.39
C GLU A 131 -3.83 -21.41 -4.43
N TYR A 132 -2.94 -20.59 -3.86
CA TYR A 132 -1.49 -20.80 -3.81
C TYR A 132 -1.02 -20.98 -2.36
N GLU A 133 0.00 -21.81 -2.18
CA GLU A 133 0.71 -21.98 -0.91
C GLU A 133 1.55 -20.73 -0.58
N ASP A 134 1.91 -20.55 0.70
CA ASP A 134 2.60 -19.33 1.17
C ASP A 134 3.97 -19.10 0.54
N ASP A 135 4.66 -20.16 0.11
CA ASP A 135 5.97 -20.07 -0.54
C ASP A 135 5.87 -19.90 -2.07
N GLU A 136 4.66 -19.89 -2.62
CA GLU A 136 4.41 -19.69 -4.04
C GLU A 136 4.20 -18.20 -4.38
N LEU A 137 4.77 -17.77 -5.52
CA LEU A 137 4.64 -16.39 -5.99
C LEU A 137 3.17 -15.95 -6.17
N GLY A 138 2.27 -16.86 -6.53
CA GLY A 138 0.85 -16.54 -6.76
C GLY A 138 0.11 -16.08 -5.50
N ARG A 139 0.62 -16.43 -4.31
CA ARG A 139 0.09 -15.96 -3.02
C ARG A 139 0.25 -14.46 -2.87
N TRP A 140 1.46 -13.96 -3.18
CA TRP A 140 1.88 -12.57 -2.92
C TRP A 140 1.86 -11.69 -4.18
N ALA A 141 1.40 -12.22 -5.31
CA ALA A 141 1.40 -11.49 -6.56
C ALA A 141 0.42 -10.31 -6.54
N GLU A 142 0.94 -9.10 -6.75
CA GLU A 142 0.13 -7.94 -7.06
C GLU A 142 -0.53 -8.12 -8.44
N ARG A 143 -1.87 -8.18 -8.44
CA ARG A 143 -2.69 -8.43 -9.63
C ARG A 143 -3.22 -7.13 -10.24
N LYS A 144 -3.22 -6.03 -9.48
CA LYS A 144 -3.67 -4.68 -9.90
C LYS A 144 -2.59 -3.98 -10.73
N ILE A 145 -2.19 -4.60 -11.84
CA ILE A 145 -1.19 -4.07 -12.78
C ILE A 145 -1.82 -3.35 -13.97
N ILE A 146 -1.13 -2.32 -14.47
CA ILE A 146 -1.57 -1.60 -15.67
C ILE A 146 -1.10 -2.35 -16.92
N THR A 147 -2.06 -2.69 -17.77
CA THR A 147 -1.80 -3.39 -19.03
C THR A 147 -2.29 -2.61 -20.24
N LEU A 148 -1.51 -2.64 -21.33
CA LEU A 148 -1.87 -2.01 -22.61
C LEU A 148 -1.64 -2.98 -23.79
N PRO A 149 -2.40 -2.87 -24.88
CA PRO A 149 -2.13 -3.70 -26.06
C PRO A 149 -0.78 -3.37 -26.70
N PHE A 150 0.07 -4.37 -26.92
CA PHE A 150 1.47 -4.15 -27.36
C PHE A 150 1.66 -3.37 -28.67
N ASN A 151 0.65 -3.36 -29.54
CA ASN A 151 0.76 -2.83 -30.91
C ASN A 151 0.13 -1.44 -31.10
N ILE A 152 -0.29 -0.77 -30.03
CA ILE A 152 -0.80 0.61 -30.11
C ILE A 152 0.34 1.64 -30.17
N THR A 153 -0.02 2.86 -30.54
CA THR A 153 0.91 3.99 -30.48
C THR A 153 0.95 4.61 -29.09
N VAL A 154 2.03 5.34 -28.80
CA VAL A 154 2.19 6.14 -27.58
C VAL A 154 1.04 7.13 -27.41
N GLY A 155 0.55 7.74 -28.50
CA GLY A 155 -0.60 8.66 -28.44
C GLY A 155 -1.87 7.97 -27.94
N THR A 156 -2.18 6.78 -28.45
CA THR A 156 -3.30 5.97 -27.96
C THR A 156 -3.07 5.50 -26.53
N ALA A 157 -1.84 5.13 -26.17
CA ALA A 157 -1.48 4.73 -24.81
C ALA A 157 -1.78 5.86 -23.80
N LYS A 158 -1.28 7.07 -24.06
CA LYS A 158 -1.54 8.26 -23.22
C LYS A 158 -3.03 8.54 -23.06
N GLN A 159 -3.80 8.47 -24.15
CA GLN A 159 -5.24 8.67 -24.12
C GLN A 159 -5.96 7.60 -23.27
N LEU A 160 -5.56 6.33 -23.38
CA LEU A 160 -6.12 5.26 -22.55
C LEU A 160 -5.76 5.49 -21.08
N MET A 161 -4.51 5.85 -20.79
CA MET A 161 -4.06 6.07 -19.42
C MET A 161 -4.76 7.25 -18.75
N GLU A 162 -4.95 8.35 -19.47
CA GLU A 162 -5.73 9.50 -19.00
C GLU A 162 -7.19 9.15 -18.76
N ARG A 163 -7.81 8.38 -19.67
CA ARG A 163 -9.21 7.96 -19.56
C ARG A 163 -9.49 7.11 -18.33
N TYR A 164 -8.58 6.20 -18.00
CA TYR A 164 -8.75 5.28 -16.87
C TYR A 164 -8.15 5.83 -15.57
N SER A 165 -7.67 7.08 -15.58
CA SER A 165 -7.08 7.76 -14.42
C SER A 165 -6.06 6.90 -13.70
N TYR A 166 -5.23 6.19 -14.46
CA TYR A 166 -4.21 5.34 -13.86
C TYR A 166 -3.24 6.20 -13.03
N ASP A 167 -2.98 5.78 -11.80
CA ASP A 167 -1.86 6.28 -11.01
C ASP A 167 -0.57 6.13 -11.82
N THR A 168 0.39 7.04 -11.61
CA THR A 168 1.64 7.07 -12.38
C THR A 168 2.45 5.80 -12.11
N PRO A 169 2.36 4.74 -12.94
CA PRO A 169 3.05 3.51 -12.60
C PRO A 169 4.53 3.68 -12.92
N GLN A 170 5.37 2.83 -12.36
CA GLN A 170 6.75 2.75 -12.83
C GLN A 170 6.80 2.12 -14.23
N GLN A 171 5.96 1.10 -14.46
CA GLN A 171 5.96 0.29 -15.67
C GLN A 171 4.53 -0.04 -16.12
N VAL A 172 4.38 -0.21 -17.43
CA VAL A 172 3.16 -0.67 -18.07
C VAL A 172 3.45 -1.98 -18.79
N TYR A 173 2.62 -2.99 -18.55
CA TYR A 173 2.78 -4.32 -19.12
C TYR A 173 2.04 -4.43 -20.45
N LEU A 174 2.74 -4.88 -21.49
CA LEU A 174 2.18 -5.05 -22.82
C LEU A 174 1.56 -6.42 -22.96
N ILE A 175 0.33 -6.47 -23.47
CA ILE A 175 -0.41 -7.72 -23.68
C ILE A 175 -0.95 -7.84 -25.11
N ASN A 176 -1.22 -9.07 -25.53
CA ASN A 176 -1.96 -9.34 -26.76
C ASN A 176 -3.48 -9.50 -26.50
N ARG A 177 -4.26 -9.79 -27.55
CA ARG A 177 -5.73 -9.96 -27.45
C ARG A 177 -6.16 -11.13 -26.55
N ASN A 178 -5.31 -12.12 -26.36
CA ASN A 178 -5.53 -13.27 -25.49
C ASN A 178 -4.98 -13.03 -24.07
N LYS A 179 -4.72 -11.77 -23.69
CA LYS A 179 -4.13 -11.36 -22.39
C LYS A 179 -2.75 -11.95 -22.07
N GLN A 180 -2.03 -12.47 -23.06
CA GLN A 180 -0.68 -12.99 -22.83
C GLN A 180 0.31 -11.82 -22.81
N PHE A 181 1.22 -11.85 -21.84
CA PHE A 181 2.33 -10.90 -21.71
C PHE A 181 3.22 -10.90 -22.96
N ARG A 182 3.66 -9.70 -23.36
CA ARG A 182 4.45 -9.45 -24.57
C ARG A 182 5.62 -8.48 -24.35
N GLY A 183 5.86 -8.02 -23.12
CA GLY A 183 6.90 -7.05 -22.81
C GLY A 183 6.46 -6.00 -21.80
N ALA A 184 7.38 -5.22 -21.26
CA ALA A 184 7.08 -4.10 -20.37
C ALA A 184 7.69 -2.81 -20.90
N VAL A 185 7.08 -1.66 -20.60
CA VAL A 185 7.58 -0.34 -20.97
C VAL A 185 7.59 0.53 -19.73
N ASN A 186 8.71 1.21 -19.47
CA ASN A 186 8.76 2.18 -18.38
C ASN A 186 7.80 3.34 -18.67
N TYR A 187 7.04 3.77 -17.68
CA TYR A 187 6.04 4.84 -17.87
C TYR A 187 6.68 6.15 -18.34
N TYR A 188 7.86 6.50 -17.81
CA TYR A 188 8.56 7.71 -18.22
C TYR A 188 8.97 7.69 -19.72
N GLU A 189 9.21 6.50 -20.30
CA GLU A 189 9.49 6.34 -21.73
C GLU A 189 8.25 6.68 -22.57
N ILE A 190 7.07 6.24 -22.13
CA ILE A 190 5.79 6.57 -22.77
C ILE A 190 5.59 8.09 -22.75
N LEU A 191 5.83 8.73 -21.60
CA LEU A 191 5.64 10.18 -21.44
C LEU A 191 6.53 11.00 -22.37
N ARG A 192 7.82 10.67 -22.49
CA ARG A 192 8.77 11.43 -23.32
C ARG A 192 8.73 11.11 -24.81
N SER A 193 8.09 10.01 -25.20
CA SER A 193 8.05 9.56 -26.60
C SER A 193 6.99 10.29 -27.43
N ASP A 194 7.26 10.40 -28.73
CA ASP A 194 6.34 10.96 -29.73
C ASP A 194 5.10 10.09 -29.92
N SER A 195 3.95 10.73 -30.12
CA SER A 195 2.64 10.06 -30.21
C SER A 195 2.53 9.01 -31.33
N GLY A 196 3.38 9.08 -32.37
CA GLY A 196 3.39 8.15 -33.49
C GLY A 196 4.21 6.87 -33.25
N VAL A 197 5.06 6.84 -32.22
CA VAL A 197 5.89 5.67 -31.87
C VAL A 197 5.00 4.53 -31.38
N ARG A 198 5.36 3.28 -31.67
CA ARG A 198 4.62 2.10 -31.17
C ARG A 198 5.19 1.62 -29.85
N LEU A 199 4.32 1.19 -28.92
CA LEU A 199 4.77 0.73 -27.60
C LEU A 199 5.79 -0.41 -27.66
N LYS A 200 5.59 -1.39 -28.55
CA LYS A 200 6.53 -2.51 -28.75
C LYS A 200 7.98 -2.10 -29.09
N THR A 201 8.23 -0.87 -29.55
CA THR A 201 9.60 -0.42 -29.84
C THR A 201 10.28 0.21 -28.62
N LEU A 202 9.55 0.36 -27.52
CA LEU A 202 9.99 0.90 -26.24
C LEU A 202 10.09 -0.19 -25.17
N GLU A 203 9.97 -1.46 -25.58
CA GLU A 203 10.04 -2.62 -24.70
C GLU A 203 11.40 -2.68 -23.99
N ILE A 204 11.38 -2.97 -22.69
CA ILE A 204 12.57 -3.22 -21.88
C ILE A 204 13.04 -4.65 -22.18
N GLU A 205 14.35 -4.82 -22.40
CA GLU A 205 15.00 -6.14 -22.52
C GLU A 205 14.98 -6.93 -21.20
#